data_AF-A0A0G0BTE7-F1
#
_entry.id   AF-A0A0G0BTE7-F1
#
_cell.length_a   1.000
_cell.length_b   1.000
_cell.length_c   1.000
_cell.angle_alpha   90.00
_cell.angle_beta   90.00
_cell.angle_gamma   90.00
#
_symmetry.space_group_name_H-M   'P 1'
#
loop_
_entity.id
_entity.type
_entity.pdbx_description
1 polymer ?
#
loop_
_entity_poly.entity_id
_entity_poly.type
_entity_poly.pdbx_seq_one_letter_code
_entity_poly.pdbx_strand_id
1 'polypeptide(L)' 'MKELHQKILQEIKSKNIQFVRFIWCDNAGVIRAKAVHTNLF' A
#
# COMPACT_ATOMS: atom_id res chain seq x y z
N MET A 1 2.41 -4.51 15.58
CA MET A 1 2.41 -3.58 14.43
C MET A 1 3.58 -3.81 13.47
N LYS A 2 4.84 -3.86 13.94
CA LYS A 2 6.02 -4.11 13.06
C LYS A 2 5.91 -5.42 12.25
N GLU A 3 5.41 -6.49 12.85
CA GLU A 3 5.28 -7.79 12.17
C GLU A 3 4.28 -7.79 11.00
N LEU A 4 3.15 -7.08 11.14
CA LEU A 4 2.14 -7.01 10.08
C LEU A 4 2.70 -6.24 8.87
N HIS A 5 3.42 -5.14 9.12
CA HIS A 5 4.08 -4.37 8.06
C HIS A 5 5.02 -5.28 7.26
N GLN A 6 5.89 -6.03 7.94
CA GLN A 6 6.85 -6.92 7.28
C GLN A 6 6.15 -8.01 6.47
N LYS A 7 5.06 -8.61 6.98
CA LYS A 7 4.27 -9.59 6.23
C LYS A 7 3.69 -9.00 4.94
N ILE A 8 3.15 -7.78 4.99
CA ILE A 8 2.56 -7.12 3.80
C ILE A 8 3.64 -6.83 2.75
N LEU A 9 4.81 -6.32 3.16
CA LEU A 9 5.92 -6.07 2.23
C LEU A 9 6.43 -7.38 1.60
N GLN A 10 6.51 -8.45 2.39
CA GLN A 10 6.93 -9.75 1.90
C GLN A 10 5.94 -10.32 0.87
N GLU A 11 4.63 -10.15 1.10
CA GLU A 11 3.58 -10.54 0.14
C GLU A 11 3.63 -9.72 -1.16
N ILE A 12 3.87 -8.41 -1.05
CA ILE A 12 4.04 -7.53 -2.23
C ILE A 12 5.22 -8.01 -3.08
N LYS A 13 6.35 -8.30 -2.43
CA LYS A 13 7.57 -8.75 -3.10
C LYS A 13 7.43 -10.16 -3.69
N SER A 14 6.85 -11.10 -2.94
CA SER A 14 6.71 -12.50 -3.37
C SER A 14 5.79 -12.65 -4.60
N LYS A 15 4.82 -11.75 -4.75
CA LYS A 15 3.88 -11.72 -5.88
C LYS A 15 4.31 -10.80 -7.02
N ASN A 16 5.50 -10.20 -6.96
CA ASN A 16 6.01 -9.24 -7.94
C ASN A 16 5.01 -8.10 -8.23
N ILE A 17 4.34 -7.60 -7.19
CA ILE A 17 3.39 -6.49 -7.32
C ILE A 17 4.20 -5.22 -7.58
N GLN A 18 3.94 -4.55 -8.71
CA GLN A 18 4.68 -3.35 -9.13
C GLN A 18 4.05 -2.04 -8.64
N PHE A 19 2.75 -2.06 -8.33
CA PHE A 19 2.02 -0.87 -7.88
C PHE A 19 1.10 -1.20 -6.73
N VAL A 20 1.08 -0.32 -5.72
CA VAL A 20 0.12 -0.36 -4.61
C VAL A 20 -0.69 0.92 -4.62
N ARG A 21 -2.01 0.80 -4.44
CA ARG A 21 -2.93 1.95 -4.31
C ARG A 21 -3.37 2.04 -2.86
N PHE A 22 -2.88 3.04 -2.15
CA PHE A 22 -3.44 3.40 -0.85
C PHE A 22 -4.79 4.05 -1.05
N ILE A 23 -5.77 3.68 -0.23
CA ILE A 23 -7.13 4.24 -0.23
C ILE A 23 -7.43 4.69 1.18
N TRP A 24 -8.00 5.89 1.31
CA TRP A 24 -8.45 6.45 2.58
C TRP A 24 -9.63 7.38 2.35
N CYS A 25 -10.38 7.70 3.40
CA CYS A 25 -11.37 8.77 3.36
C CYS A 25 -10.78 10.03 3.98
N ASP A 26 -11.03 11.18 3.38
CA ASP A 26 -10.72 12.46 4.04
C ASP A 26 -11.82 12.85 5.04
N ASN A 27 -11.63 14.00 5.69
CA ASN A 27 -12.59 14.55 6.66
C ASN A 27 -13.93 14.98 6.03
N ALA A 28 -14.01 15.11 4.70
CA ALA A 28 -15.26 15.34 3.97
C ALA A 28 -15.97 14.03 3.60
N GLY A 29 -15.44 12.87 4.04
CA GLY A 29 -15.99 11.56 3.72
C GLY A 29 -15.74 11.12 2.29
N VAL A 30 -14.82 11.80 1.58
CA VAL A 30 -14.54 11.48 0.18
C VAL A 30 -13.42 10.45 0.09
N ILE A 31 -13.63 9.41 -0.72
CA ILE A 31 -12.62 8.40 -1.01
C ILE A 31 -11.49 9.05 -1.81
N ARG A 32 -10.28 8.97 -1.27
CA ARG A 32 -9.03 9.37 -1.91
C ARG A 32 -8.19 8.15 -2.19
N ALA A 33 -7.37 8.24 -3.24
CA ALA A 33 -6.43 7.18 -3.56
C ALA A 33 -5.14 7.74 -4.16
N LYS A 34 -4.03 7.07 -3.88
CA LYS A 34 -2.74 7.32 -4.53
C LYS A 34 -2.06 6.00 -4.87
N ALA A 35 -1.74 5.84 -6.15
CA ALA A 35 -0.94 4.73 -6.64
C ALA A 35 0.54 5.10 -6.53
N VAL A 36 1.36 4.13 -6.13
CA VAL A 36 2.80 4.29 -5.97
C VAL A 36 3.52 3.04 -6.48
N HIS A 37 4.73 3.21 -7.03
CA HIS A 37 5.53 2.10 -7.53
C HIS A 37 6.29 1.42 -6.39
N THR A 38 6.27 0.09 -6.32
CA THR A 38 6.82 -0.67 -5.19
C THR A 38 8.33 -0.62 -5.04
N ASN A 39 9.07 -0.32 -6.10
CA ASN A 39 10.52 -0.06 -6.02
C ASN A 39 10.91 1.23 -5.25
N LEU A 40 9.95 2.06 -4.82
CA LEU A 40 10.23 3.29 -4.06
C LEU A 40 10.15 3.09 -2.54
N PHE A 41 9.91 1.87 -2.05
CA PHE A 41 9.82 1.53 -0.62
C PHE A 41 10.73 0.36 -0.23
#